data_AF-A8PFN1-F1
#
_entry.id   AF-A8PFN1-F1
#
_cell.length_a   1.000
_cell.length_b   1.000
_cell.length_c   1.000
_cell.angle_alpha   90.00
_cell.angle_beta   90.00
_cell.angle_gamma   90.00
#
_symmetry.space_group_name_H-M   'P 1'
#
loop_
_entity.id
_entity.type
_entity.pdbx_description
1 polymer ?
#
loop_
_entity_poly.entity_id
_entity_poly.type
_entity_poly.pdbx_seq_one_letter_code
_entity_poly.pdbx_strand_id
1 'polypeptide(L)'
;MTKIDYDIAEAMLIRQAQSQLLTEDEKEKWNLYLDDDNLWKLMSRLENSELMDESKYPIYLQDHNYITDLIILHKHKELYHAGIAHTLSELRRKYWIPKGRAAVKRIINLCCYCIRCKAKPFKLPAMPSLPETRVKRSRTFE
;
A
#
# COMPACT_ATOMS: atom_id res chain seq x y z
N MET A 1 9.67 -19.91 -16.58
CA MET A 1 8.81 -20.03 -15.39
C MET A 1 7.37 -20.03 -15.87
N THR A 2 6.65 -21.10 -15.55
CA THR A 2 5.21 -21.17 -15.80
C THR A 2 4.46 -20.39 -14.73
N LYS A 3 3.18 -20.05 -14.98
CA LYS A 3 2.32 -19.39 -13.99
C LYS A 3 2.27 -20.18 -12.67
N ILE A 4 2.22 -21.50 -12.77
CA ILE A 4 2.17 -22.43 -11.63
C ILE A 4 3.41 -22.27 -10.74
N ASP A 5 4.60 -22.16 -11.34
CA ASP A 5 5.84 -21.97 -10.58
C ASP A 5 5.82 -20.66 -9.77
N TYR A 6 5.21 -19.61 -10.34
CA TYR A 6 5.07 -18.31 -9.69
C TYR A 6 4.10 -18.39 -8.50
N ASP A 7 2.94 -19.02 -8.69
CA ASP A 7 1.93 -19.18 -7.64
C ASP A 7 2.48 -19.98 -6.45
N ILE A 8 3.25 -21.03 -6.72
CA ILE A 8 3.95 -21.82 -5.69
C ILE A 8 4.99 -20.96 -4.96
N ALA A 9 5.80 -20.19 -5.69
CA ALA A 9 6.81 -19.32 -5.09
C ALA A 9 6.17 -18.23 -4.22
N GLU A 10 5.06 -17.64 -4.66
CA GLU A 10 4.30 -16.66 -3.89
C GLU A 10 3.79 -17.28 -2.58
N ALA A 11 3.16 -18.45 -2.65
CA ALA A 11 2.67 -19.16 -1.48
C ALA A 11 3.81 -19.50 -0.49
N MET A 12 4.97 -19.92 -0.99
CA MET A 12 6.15 -20.18 -0.16
C MET A 12 6.64 -18.93 0.59
N LEU A 13 6.72 -17.78 -0.09
CA LEU A 13 7.12 -16.52 0.55
C LEU A 13 6.13 -16.10 1.63
N ILE A 14 4.83 -16.27 1.39
CA ILE A 14 3.79 -15.95 2.38
C ILE A 14 3.89 -16.90 3.58
N ARG A 15 4.07 -18.21 3.37
CA ARG A 15 4.30 -19.17 4.46
C ARG A 15 5.50 -18.78 5.32
N GLN A 16 6.59 -18.35 4.68
CA GLN A 16 7.77 -17.84 5.38
C GLN A 16 7.46 -16.54 6.14
N ALA A 17 6.67 -15.64 5.58
CA ALA A 17 6.25 -14.42 6.27
C ALA A 17 5.43 -14.72 7.52
N GLN A 18 4.63 -15.79 7.49
CA GLN A 18 3.79 -16.24 8.58
C GLN A 18 4.50 -17.18 9.58
N SER A 19 5.77 -17.53 9.34
CA SER A 19 6.49 -18.49 10.20
C SER A 19 6.84 -17.93 11.57
N GLN A 20 6.77 -16.61 11.77
CA GLN A 20 6.94 -16.03 13.10
C GLN A 20 5.71 -16.37 13.94
N LEU A 21 5.94 -16.84 15.18
CA LEU A 21 4.86 -17.28 16.06
C LEU A 21 3.81 -16.19 16.25
N LEU A 22 2.60 -16.45 15.74
CA LEU A 22 1.37 -15.82 16.18
C LEU A 22 1.04 -16.33 17.59
N THR A 23 0.80 -15.42 18.54
CA THR A 23 0.27 -15.82 19.84
C THR A 23 -1.18 -16.32 19.68
N GLU A 24 -1.61 -17.24 20.55
CA GLU A 24 -2.99 -17.73 20.52
C GLU A 24 -4.00 -16.58 20.69
N ASP A 25 -3.67 -15.59 21.51
CA ASP A 25 -4.48 -14.37 21.68
C ASP A 25 -4.66 -13.59 20.38
N GLU A 26 -3.63 -13.50 19.53
CA GLU A 26 -3.72 -12.82 18.24
C GLU A 26 -4.57 -13.59 17.24
N LYS A 27 -4.50 -14.93 17.26
CA LYS A 27 -5.31 -15.81 16.41
C LYS A 27 -6.79 -15.66 16.74
N GLU A 28 -7.13 -15.71 18.03
CA GLU A 28 -8.52 -15.56 18.48
C GLU A 28 -9.04 -14.14 18.22
N LYS A 29 -8.25 -13.12 18.57
CA LYS A 29 -8.62 -11.71 18.37
C LYS A 29 -8.98 -11.37 16.92
N TRP A 30 -8.31 -12.00 15.96
CA TRP A 30 -8.51 -11.74 14.54
C TRP A 30 -9.32 -12.82 13.83
N ASN A 31 -9.80 -13.84 14.54
CA ASN A 31 -10.50 -15.00 13.96
C ASN A 31 -9.72 -15.59 12.78
N LEU A 32 -8.44 -15.88 13.00
CA LEU A 32 -7.59 -16.51 11.99
C LEU A 32 -7.90 -18.00 11.90
N TYR A 33 -7.95 -18.52 10.67
CA TYR A 33 -8.06 -19.94 10.41
C TYR A 33 -6.96 -20.38 9.44
N LEU A 34 -6.59 -21.66 9.51
CA LEU A 34 -5.58 -22.23 8.65
C LEU A 34 -6.27 -22.85 7.42
N ASP A 35 -5.83 -22.45 6.24
CA ASP A 35 -6.32 -22.96 4.97
C ASP A 35 -5.62 -24.28 4.57
N ASP A 36 -6.16 -24.97 3.55
CA ASP A 36 -5.57 -26.22 3.01
C ASP A 36 -4.11 -26.03 2.55
N ASP A 37 -3.77 -24.81 2.12
CA ASP A 37 -2.42 -24.41 1.76
C ASP A 37 -1.53 -24.06 2.97
N ASN A 38 -1.87 -24.43 4.21
CA ASN A 38 -1.11 -24.05 5.41
C ASN A 38 -0.83 -22.54 5.49
N LEU A 39 -1.79 -21.74 5.06
CA LEU A 39 -1.74 -20.29 5.11
C LEU A 39 -2.77 -19.78 6.11
N TRP A 40 -2.34 -18.87 6.99
CA TRP A 40 -3.28 -18.18 7.87
C TRP A 40 -4.13 -17.20 7.06
N LYS A 41 -5.45 -17.35 7.14
CA LYS A 41 -6.45 -16.47 6.53
C LYS A 41 -7.37 -15.90 7.59
N LEU A 42 -7.93 -14.74 7.32
CA LEU A 42 -8.91 -14.10 8.19
C LEU A 42 -10.32 -14.58 7.81
N MET A 43 -11.09 -15.04 8.81
CA MET A 43 -12.51 -15.27 8.62
C MET A 43 -13.24 -13.91 8.62
N SER A 44 -13.66 -13.42 7.45
CA SER A 44 -14.39 -12.16 7.37
C SER A 44 -15.90 -12.32 7.59
N ARG A 45 -16.59 -11.19 7.77
CA ARG A 45 -18.06 -11.12 7.85
C ARG A 45 -18.72 -10.95 6.48
N LEU A 46 -17.97 -11.15 5.39
CA LEU A 46 -18.42 -10.92 4.01
C LEU A 46 -18.67 -12.25 3.26
N GLU A 47 -18.85 -13.36 3.97
CA GLU A 47 -19.12 -14.69 3.40
C GLU A 47 -20.26 -14.68 2.36
N ASN A 48 -21.38 -14.03 2.70
CA ASN A 48 -22.56 -13.95 1.83
C ASN A 48 -22.48 -12.86 0.74
N SER A 49 -21.34 -12.18 0.60
CA SER A 49 -21.17 -11.15 -0.45
C SER A 49 -20.90 -11.79 -1.82
N GLU A 50 -21.09 -11.03 -2.89
CA GLU A 50 -20.73 -11.44 -4.26
C GLU A 50 -19.23 -11.24 -4.56
N LEU A 51 -18.41 -11.01 -3.54
CA LEU A 51 -16.96 -10.82 -3.70
C LEU A 51 -16.26 -12.15 -4.05
N MET A 52 -15.07 -12.04 -4.63
CA MET A 52 -14.19 -13.19 -4.82
C MET A 52 -13.77 -13.77 -3.47
N ASP A 53 -13.56 -15.09 -3.41
CA ASP A 53 -13.19 -15.77 -2.17
C ASP A 53 -11.89 -15.25 -1.57
N GLU A 54 -10.92 -14.85 -2.40
CA GLU A 54 -9.68 -14.20 -1.94
C GLU A 54 -9.94 -12.89 -1.17
N SER A 55 -10.99 -12.14 -1.55
CA SER A 55 -11.39 -10.91 -0.87
C SER A 55 -12.28 -11.17 0.34
N LYS A 56 -13.04 -12.27 0.32
CA LYS A 56 -13.82 -12.71 1.48
C LYS A 56 -12.93 -13.26 2.57
N TYR A 57 -11.87 -13.96 2.21
CA TYR A 57 -10.97 -14.62 3.15
C TYR A 57 -9.52 -14.20 2.89
N PRO A 58 -9.19 -12.93 3.20
CA PRO A 58 -7.89 -12.39 2.87
C PRO A 58 -6.79 -13.07 3.69
N ILE A 59 -5.64 -13.26 3.04
CA ILE A 59 -4.46 -13.88 3.63
C ILE A 59 -3.85 -12.95 4.68
N TYR A 60 -3.61 -13.48 5.86
CA TYR A 60 -2.99 -12.74 6.95
C TYR A 60 -1.51 -12.45 6.66
N LEU A 61 -1.10 -11.19 6.81
CA LEU A 61 0.31 -10.79 6.70
C LEU A 61 0.69 -9.98 7.93
N GLN A 62 1.77 -10.38 8.61
CA GLN A 62 2.30 -9.62 9.75
C GLN A 62 2.75 -8.22 9.34
N ASP A 63 2.44 -7.25 10.21
CA ASP A 63 3.09 -5.94 10.15
C ASP A 63 4.58 -6.10 10.49
N HIS A 64 5.42 -5.20 9.98
CA HIS A 64 6.87 -5.19 10.21
C HIS A 64 7.64 -6.44 9.73
N ASN A 65 7.07 -7.23 8.82
CA ASN A 65 7.80 -8.28 8.11
C ASN A 65 8.37 -7.76 6.78
N TYR A 66 9.61 -8.11 6.45
CA TYR A 66 10.26 -7.71 5.21
C TYR A 66 9.51 -8.19 3.95
N ILE A 67 8.93 -9.41 3.99
CA ILE A 67 8.17 -9.95 2.87
C ILE A 67 6.87 -9.14 2.67
N THR A 68 6.17 -8.80 3.76
CA THR A 68 5.00 -7.91 3.71
C THR A 68 5.36 -6.55 3.09
N ASP A 69 6.50 -5.98 3.48
CA ASP A 69 7.00 -4.71 2.94
C ASP A 69 7.26 -4.79 1.43
N LEU A 70 7.84 -5.90 0.96
CA LEU A 70 8.05 -6.17 -0.46
C LEU A 70 6.74 -6.32 -1.23
N ILE A 71 5.75 -7.04 -0.68
CA ILE A 71 4.42 -7.18 -1.30
C ILE A 71 3.75 -5.81 -1.44
N ILE A 72 3.77 -4.98 -0.39
CA ILE A 72 3.24 -3.62 -0.43
C ILE A 72 3.95 -2.79 -1.51
N LEU A 73 5.29 -2.85 -1.55
CA LEU A 73 6.08 -2.09 -2.53
C LEU A 73 5.82 -2.56 -3.96
N HIS A 74 5.69 -3.87 -4.17
CA HIS A 74 5.37 -4.47 -5.46
C HIS A 74 4.01 -3.98 -5.96
N LYS A 75 2.96 -4.08 -5.13
CA LYS A 75 1.62 -3.58 -5.48
C LYS A 75 1.59 -2.07 -5.70
N HIS A 76 2.31 -1.30 -4.90
CA HIS A 76 2.44 0.14 -5.12
C HIS A 76 3.06 0.49 -6.48
N LYS A 77 4.07 -0.27 -6.93
CA LYS A 77 4.69 -0.10 -8.26
C LYS A 77 3.79 -0.58 -9.40
N GLU A 78 3.12 -1.71 -9.23
CA GLU A 78 2.15 -2.27 -10.19
C GLU A 78 1.01 -1.28 -10.46
N LEU A 79 0.56 -0.58 -9.42
CA LEU A 79 -0.46 0.48 -9.49
C LEU A 79 0.12 1.86 -9.88
N TYR A 80 1.26 1.90 -10.57
CA TYR A 80 1.88 3.13 -11.08
C TYR A 80 2.07 4.21 -10.01
N HIS A 81 2.59 3.82 -8.84
CA HIS A 81 2.82 4.72 -7.71
C HIS A 81 1.57 5.37 -7.13
N ALA A 82 0.45 4.63 -7.15
CA ALA A 82 -0.80 5.07 -6.55
C ALA A 82 -0.65 5.50 -5.07
N GLY A 83 -1.58 6.37 -4.64
CA GLY A 83 -1.63 6.86 -3.27
C GLY A 83 -1.91 5.75 -2.24
N ILE A 84 -1.79 6.12 -0.96
CA ILE A 84 -1.94 5.20 0.18
C ILE A 84 -3.31 4.50 0.17
N ALA A 85 -4.40 5.26 -0.05
CA ALA A 85 -5.75 4.72 0.01
C ALA A 85 -6.01 3.70 -1.10
N HIS A 86 -5.58 4.00 -2.32
CA HIS A 86 -5.77 3.12 -3.47
C HIS A 86 -4.93 1.84 -3.33
N THR A 87 -3.64 1.98 -3.00
CA THR A 87 -2.76 0.83 -2.76
C THR A 87 -3.31 -0.08 -1.65
N LEU A 88 -3.82 0.51 -0.56
CA LEU A 88 -4.44 -0.25 0.53
C LEU A 88 -5.73 -0.95 0.10
N SER A 89 -6.55 -0.31 -0.73
CA SER A 89 -7.79 -0.91 -1.24
C SER A 89 -7.50 -2.13 -2.10
N GLU A 90 -6.50 -2.04 -2.97
CA GLU A 90 -6.09 -3.17 -3.82
C GLU A 90 -5.45 -4.30 -3.02
N LEU A 91 -4.59 -3.98 -2.05
CA LEU A 91 -4.04 -4.99 -1.15
C LEU A 91 -5.13 -5.76 -0.40
N ARG A 92 -6.20 -5.08 0.03
CA ARG A 92 -7.32 -5.69 0.77
C ARG A 92 -8.15 -6.68 -0.04
N ARG A 93 -7.97 -6.73 -1.36
CA ARG A 93 -8.63 -7.73 -2.19
C ARG A 93 -8.07 -9.13 -1.98
N LYS A 94 -6.84 -9.26 -1.47
CA LYS A 94 -6.17 -10.56 -1.28
C LYS A 94 -5.51 -10.71 0.08
N TYR A 95 -5.08 -9.62 0.70
CA TYR A 95 -4.30 -9.64 1.94
C TYR A 95 -4.92 -8.79 3.04
N TRP A 96 -4.73 -9.23 4.28
CA TRP A 96 -5.07 -8.50 5.47
C TRP A 96 -3.82 -8.25 6.31
N ILE A 97 -3.46 -6.98 6.46
CA ILE A 97 -2.29 -6.53 7.21
C ILE A 97 -2.79 -5.76 8.45
N PRO A 98 -2.46 -6.19 9.69
CA PRO A 98 -2.72 -5.41 10.90
C PRO A 98 -2.15 -4.00 10.75
N LYS A 99 -2.93 -2.99 11.16
CA LYS A 99 -2.53 -1.57 10.98
C LYS A 99 -2.13 -1.22 9.53
N GLY A 100 -2.70 -1.91 8.53
CA GLY A 100 -2.25 -1.86 7.13
C GLY A 100 -2.11 -0.45 6.54
N ARG A 101 -2.94 0.53 6.94
CA ARG A 101 -2.76 1.92 6.50
C ARG A 101 -1.41 2.51 6.93
N ALA A 102 -0.97 2.23 8.15
CA ALA A 102 0.32 2.67 8.67
C ALA A 102 1.48 1.96 7.94
N ALA A 103 1.37 0.65 7.72
CA ALA A 103 2.34 -0.13 6.96
C ALA A 103 2.49 0.41 5.52
N VAL A 104 1.37 0.57 4.79
CA VAL A 104 1.38 1.12 3.43
C VAL A 104 1.97 2.54 3.39
N LYS A 105 1.59 3.39 4.35
CA LYS A 105 2.16 4.74 4.45
C LYS A 105 3.68 4.71 4.65
N ARG A 106 4.19 3.82 5.51
CA ARG A 106 5.63 3.65 5.75
C ARG A 106 6.36 3.29 4.47
N ILE A 107 5.87 2.30 3.71
CA ILE A 107 6.51 1.85 2.48
C ILE A 107 6.46 2.89 1.36
N ILE A 108 5.31 3.54 1.15
CA ILE A 108 5.19 4.59 0.13
C ILE A 108 6.10 5.79 0.44
N ASN A 109 6.28 6.13 1.72
CA ASN A 109 7.19 7.21 2.11
C ASN A 109 8.68 6.87 1.91
N LEU A 110 9.03 5.58 1.81
CA LEU A 110 10.38 5.10 1.48
C LEU A 110 10.60 4.94 -0.04
N CYS A 111 9.54 5.03 -0.84
CA CYS A 111 9.64 4.88 -2.29
C CYS A 111 10.38 6.05 -2.93
N CYS A 112 11.58 5.81 -3.47
CA CYS A 112 12.44 6.82 -4.08
C CYS A 112 11.74 7.62 -5.20
N TYR A 113 10.90 6.98 -6.01
CA TYR A 113 10.13 7.64 -7.06
C TYR A 113 9.15 8.66 -6.44
N CYS A 114 8.34 8.23 -5.47
CA CYS A 114 7.39 9.11 -4.80
C CYS A 114 8.06 10.24 -4.02
N ILE A 115 9.22 9.98 -3.39
CA ILE A 115 10.02 11.00 -2.71
C ILE A 115 10.44 12.08 -3.72
N ARG A 116 10.98 11.67 -4.88
CA ARG A 116 11.39 12.60 -5.94
C ARG A 116 10.22 13.40 -6.49
N CYS A 117 9.07 12.76 -6.76
CA CYS A 117 7.88 13.47 -7.26
C CYS A 117 7.29 14.45 -6.24
N LYS A 118 7.42 14.18 -4.94
CA LYS A 118 6.95 15.07 -3.86
C LYS A 118 7.97 16.15 -3.48
N ALA A 119 9.20 16.07 -3.98
CA ALA A 119 10.25 17.03 -3.66
C ALA A 119 9.81 18.43 -4.08
N LYS A 120 9.91 19.39 -3.15
CA LYS A 120 9.60 20.79 -3.46
C LYS A 120 10.72 21.37 -4.33
N PRO A 121 10.38 22.22 -5.30
CA PRO A 121 11.40 22.99 -6.01
C PRO A 121 12.16 23.90 -5.03
N PHE A 122 13.33 24.38 -5.47
CA PHE A 122 14.07 25.41 -4.74
C PHE A 122 13.15 26.60 -4.43
N LYS A 123 13.35 27.22 -3.26
CA LYS A 123 12.55 28.40 -2.88
C LYS A 123 12.76 29.49 -3.92
N LEU A 124 11.68 29.89 -4.59
CA LEU A 124 11.73 31.05 -5.47
C LEU A 124 12.26 32.25 -4.66
N PRO A 125 13.12 33.10 -5.25
CA PRO A 125 13.51 34.35 -4.61
C PRO A 125 12.27 35.20 -4.35
N ALA A 126 12.37 36.15 -3.42
CA ALA A 126 11.31 37.13 -3.23
C ALA A 126 11.02 37.81 -4.57
N MET A 127 9.77 37.74 -5.02
CA MET A 127 9.39 38.42 -6.26
C MET A 127 9.53 39.93 -6.04
N PRO A 128 10.22 40.66 -6.93
CA PRO A 128 10.32 42.10 -6.81
C PRO A 128 8.94 42.74 -6.92
N SER A 129 8.80 43.94 -6.35
CA SER A 129 7.61 44.76 -6.52
C SER A 129 7.30 44.92 -8.01
N LEU A 130 6.01 44.88 -8.35
CA LEU A 130 5.56 45.08 -9.72
C LEU A 130 6.00 46.46 -10.21
N PRO A 131 6.47 46.60 -11.46
CA PRO A 131 6.81 47.90 -12.01
C PRO A 131 5.59 48.81 -12.02
N GLU A 132 5.80 50.11 -11.83
CA GLU A 132 4.71 51.08 -11.73
C GLU A 132 3.78 51.05 -12.95
N THR A 133 4.34 50.84 -14.15
CA THR A 133 3.59 50.71 -15.41
C THR A 133 2.53 49.61 -15.39
N ARG A 134 2.69 48.59 -14.54
CA ARG A 134 1.75 47.47 -14.43
C ARG A 134 0.65 47.68 -13.40
N VAL A 135 0.77 48.70 -12.55
CA VAL A 135 -0.14 48.93 -11.40
C VAL A 135 -0.81 50.31 -11.47
N LYS A 136 -0.09 51.32 -11.96
CA LYS A 136 -0.66 52.64 -12.22
C LYS A 136 -1.57 52.56 -13.43
N ARG A 137 -2.80 53.07 -13.31
CA ARG A 137 -3.68 53.26 -14.46
C ARG A 137 -3.05 54.29 -15.38
N SER A 138 -2.69 53.88 -16.60
CA SER A 138 -2.35 54.79 -17.69
C SER A 138 -3.49 54.84 -18.71
N ARG A 139 -3.45 55.83 -19.60
CA ARG A 139 -4.29 55.81 -20.79
C ARG A 139 -3.68 54.82 -21.80
N THR A 140 -4.52 54.23 -22.63
CA THR A 140 -4.07 53.31 -23.68
C THR A 140 -3.13 54.06 -24.64
N PHE A 141 -1.92 53.51 -24.85
CA PHE A 141 -0.88 54.00 -25.78
C PHE A 141 -0.14 55.31 -25.40
N GLU A 142 -0.03 55.63 -24.12
CA GLU A 142 0.94 56.60 -23.57
C GLU A 142 2.25 55.94 -23.13
#